data_AF-A0A1I3F159-F1
#
_entry.id   AF-A0A1I3F159-F1
#
_cell.length_a   1.000
_cell.length_b   1.000
_cell.length_c   1.000
_cell.angle_alpha   90.00
_cell.angle_beta   90.00
_cell.angle_gamma   90.00
#
_symmetry.space_group_name_H-M   'P 1'
#
loop_
_entity.id
_entity.type
_entity.pdbx_description
1 polymer ?
#
loop_
_entity_poly.entity_id
_entity_poly.type
_entity_poly.pdbx_seq_one_letter_code
_entity_poly.pdbx_strand_id
1 'polypeptide(L)'
;MEIKNLLTTIALVTSGLLVMALPGFGQKAKDRTMTISTEAGSSMHVDGNQVTSPVKIKIPKYATVNVRVEKVGFVTEIRNYENNGINIIPKTDFIQLTKDEAYENSFVTNLANQDIDIRPSRNADEAWILLNRIVTGSFDVIAIMDKSTGYMATAWSAKSFNSGVVRTRLIVKTSNTEPLEYKAKLVSEIAPPGTSINADESFRRWDRILRTYENVIPDLQSRLGIN
;
A
#
# COMPACT_ATOMS: atom_id res chain seq x y z
N MET A 1 19.14 74.46 -73.95
CA MET A 1 20.34 73.77 -74.45
C MET A 1 20.41 72.45 -73.68
N GLU A 2 19.66 71.46 -74.14
CA GLU A 2 20.17 70.25 -74.84
C GLU A 2 20.52 69.15 -73.82
N ILE A 3 20.17 67.86 -73.93
CA ILE A 3 19.50 67.00 -74.91
C ILE A 3 19.09 65.73 -74.13
N LYS A 4 17.87 65.23 -74.41
CA LYS A 4 17.40 63.82 -74.48
C LYS A 4 18.06 62.72 -73.62
N ASN A 5 17.23 61.96 -72.91
CA ASN A 5 17.11 60.48 -73.02
C ASN A 5 15.94 60.02 -72.14
N LEU A 6 14.73 59.95 -72.69
CA LEU A 6 14.12 58.79 -73.34
C LEU A 6 13.86 57.62 -72.37
N LEU A 7 12.58 57.52 -72.05
CA LEU A 7 11.87 56.45 -71.35
C LEU A 7 12.16 55.03 -71.87
N THR A 8 11.68 54.10 -71.04
CA THR A 8 11.19 52.74 -71.33
C THR A 8 12.21 51.61 -71.45
N THR A 9 12.31 50.80 -70.39
CA THR A 9 11.85 49.40 -70.45
C THR A 9 11.61 48.82 -69.06
N ILE A 10 10.39 48.30 -68.87
CA ILE A 10 9.92 47.55 -67.70
C ILE A 10 10.45 46.11 -67.83
N ALA A 11 11.07 45.59 -66.76
CA ALA A 11 11.26 44.15 -66.58
C ALA A 11 10.98 43.79 -65.12
N LEU A 12 10.09 42.81 -64.96
CA LEU A 12 9.59 42.24 -63.70
C LEU A 12 10.71 41.92 -62.69
N VAL A 13 10.53 42.33 -61.43
CA VAL A 13 11.12 41.65 -60.28
C VAL A 13 9.99 41.29 -59.31
N THR A 14 9.41 40.12 -59.55
CA THR A 14 8.76 39.34 -58.50
C THR A 14 9.84 38.77 -57.57
N SER A 15 9.57 38.82 -56.26
CA SER A 15 10.02 37.89 -55.20
C SER A 15 10.78 38.58 -54.07
N GLY A 16 10.29 38.37 -52.83
CA GLY A 16 11.01 38.77 -51.63
C GLY A 16 10.19 38.93 -50.35
N LEU A 17 9.13 38.16 -50.12
CA LEU A 17 8.59 38.01 -48.76
C LEU A 17 9.56 37.11 -47.98
N LEU A 18 10.53 37.70 -47.28
CA LEU A 18 11.42 36.97 -46.38
C LEU A 18 10.67 36.68 -45.07
N VAL A 19 9.89 35.60 -45.06
CA VAL A 19 9.43 35.01 -43.80
C VAL A 19 10.66 34.38 -43.15
N MET A 20 11.25 35.07 -42.17
CA MET A 20 12.21 34.46 -41.26
C MET A 20 11.45 33.43 -40.41
N ALA A 21 11.34 32.21 -40.92
CA ALA A 21 11.08 31.05 -40.08
C ALA A 21 12.30 30.88 -39.18
N LEU A 22 12.23 31.44 -37.97
CA LEU A 22 13.13 31.02 -36.90
C LEU A 22 12.90 29.51 -36.74
N PRO A 23 13.90 28.65 -36.95
CA PRO A 23 13.79 27.29 -36.48
C PRO A 23 13.70 27.42 -34.96
N GLY A 24 12.51 27.20 -34.41
CA GLY A 24 12.36 26.95 -32.99
C GLY A 24 13.37 25.85 -32.67
N PHE A 25 14.39 26.18 -31.88
CA PHE A 25 15.32 25.20 -31.35
C PHE A 25 14.52 24.28 -30.44
N GLY A 26 13.83 23.30 -31.02
CA GLY A 26 13.40 22.12 -30.31
C GLY A 26 14.69 21.45 -29.86
N GLN A 27 15.15 21.73 -28.64
CA GLN A 27 16.19 20.96 -28.01
C GLN A 27 15.70 19.51 -28.03
N LYS A 28 16.24 18.70 -28.96
CA LYS A 28 15.99 17.27 -28.96
C LYS A 28 16.52 16.78 -27.61
N ALA A 29 15.62 16.35 -26.74
CA ALA A 29 15.97 15.75 -25.46
C ALA A 29 17.10 14.72 -25.66
N LYS A 30 18.10 14.76 -24.80
CA LYS A 30 19.21 13.80 -24.84
C LYS A 30 18.93 12.70 -23.83
N ASP A 31 19.61 11.56 -24.00
CA ASP A 31 19.68 10.57 -22.94
C ASP A 31 20.23 11.25 -21.68
N ARG A 32 19.64 10.90 -20.54
CA ARG A 32 20.08 11.42 -19.24
C ARG A 32 20.62 10.28 -18.41
N THR A 33 21.50 10.59 -17.49
CA THR A 33 22.04 9.62 -16.54
C THR A 33 21.95 10.19 -15.14
N MET A 34 21.62 9.35 -14.18
CA MET A 34 21.58 9.72 -12.78
C MET A 34 22.07 8.57 -11.90
N THR A 35 22.56 8.90 -10.72
CA THR A 35 22.91 7.92 -9.70
C THR A 35 21.81 7.85 -8.67
N ILE A 36 21.33 6.66 -8.36
CA ILE A 36 20.33 6.43 -7.32
C ILE A 36 20.98 5.65 -6.19
N SER A 37 20.72 6.08 -4.97
CA SER A 37 21.10 5.39 -3.75
C SER A 37 19.90 5.26 -2.80
N THR A 38 20.02 4.32 -1.87
CA THR A 38 19.06 4.09 -0.80
C THR A 38 19.80 3.67 0.48
N GLU A 39 19.10 3.66 1.60
CA GLU A 39 19.58 3.18 2.88
C GLU A 39 20.01 1.70 2.84
N ALA A 40 20.96 1.33 3.70
CA ALA A 40 21.47 -0.04 3.78
C ALA A 40 20.38 -1.07 4.16
N GLY A 41 20.53 -2.29 3.63
CA GLY A 41 19.59 -3.39 3.85
C GLY A 41 18.32 -3.34 2.99
N SER A 42 18.20 -2.38 2.08
CA SER A 42 17.07 -2.29 1.13
C SER A 42 17.36 -3.05 -0.17
N SER A 43 16.32 -3.62 -0.78
CA SER A 43 16.34 -4.13 -2.15
C SER A 43 15.92 -3.04 -3.12
N MET A 44 16.70 -2.80 -4.17
CA MET A 44 16.38 -1.83 -5.22
C MET A 44 16.15 -2.55 -6.55
N HIS A 45 15.10 -2.15 -7.26
CA HIS A 45 14.75 -2.67 -8.59
C HIS A 45 14.62 -1.52 -9.58
N VAL A 46 15.21 -1.66 -10.75
CA VAL A 46 15.12 -0.72 -11.87
C VAL A 46 14.47 -1.44 -13.05
N ASP A 47 13.31 -0.97 -13.49
CA ASP A 47 12.46 -1.62 -14.49
C ASP A 47 12.23 -3.12 -14.20
N GLY A 48 12.03 -3.44 -12.92
CA GLY A 48 11.81 -4.80 -12.41
C GLY A 48 13.08 -5.60 -12.12
N ASN A 49 14.24 -5.21 -12.66
CA ASN A 49 15.50 -5.91 -12.43
C ASN A 49 16.16 -5.46 -11.12
N GLN A 50 16.53 -6.41 -10.26
CA GLN A 50 17.20 -6.11 -9.01
C GLN A 50 18.62 -5.57 -9.26
N VAL A 51 19.00 -4.51 -8.54
CA VAL A 51 20.29 -3.84 -8.66
C VAL A 51 20.86 -3.47 -7.28
N THR A 52 22.18 -3.32 -7.21
CA THR A 52 22.87 -2.91 -5.98
C THR A 52 22.97 -1.39 -5.89
N SER A 53 22.61 -0.84 -4.73
CA SER A 53 22.81 0.59 -4.41
C SER A 53 24.28 0.86 -4.02
N PRO A 54 24.92 1.95 -4.52
CA PRO A 54 24.38 2.91 -5.47
C PRO A 54 24.45 2.40 -6.92
N VAL A 55 23.47 2.78 -7.74
CA VAL A 55 23.40 2.41 -9.16
C VAL A 55 23.36 3.64 -10.04
N LYS A 56 24.13 3.64 -11.14
CA LYS A 56 24.01 4.65 -12.19
C LYS A 56 23.05 4.14 -13.27
N ILE A 57 21.92 4.81 -13.43
CA ILE A 57 20.92 4.48 -14.45
C ILE A 57 21.03 5.42 -15.64
N LYS A 58 20.74 4.88 -16.83
CA LYS A 58 20.53 5.65 -18.05
C LYS A 58 19.03 5.75 -18.29
N ILE A 59 18.53 6.95 -18.50
CA ILE A 59 17.14 7.23 -18.84
C ILE A 59 17.12 7.69 -20.30
N PRO A 60 16.76 6.81 -21.24
CA PRO A 60 16.71 7.15 -22.65
C PRO A 60 15.80 8.34 -22.91
N LYS A 61 16.03 9.03 -24.02
CA LYS A 61 15.14 10.09 -24.49
C LYS A 61 13.70 9.59 -24.63
N TYR A 62 12.74 10.35 -24.12
CA TYR A 62 11.29 10.06 -24.16
C TYR A 62 10.91 8.72 -23.51
N ALA A 63 11.73 8.23 -22.58
CA ALA A 63 11.45 7.03 -21.81
C ALA A 63 11.21 7.37 -20.33
N THR A 64 10.54 6.45 -19.65
CA THR A 64 10.37 6.46 -18.19
C THR A 64 11.07 5.25 -17.62
N VAL A 65 11.88 5.46 -16.60
CA VAL A 65 12.50 4.38 -15.81
C VAL A 65 11.78 4.30 -14.47
N ASN A 66 11.30 3.12 -14.12
CA ASN A 66 10.68 2.84 -12.83
C ASN A 66 11.74 2.35 -11.84
N VAL A 67 11.76 2.96 -10.65
CA VAL A 67 12.62 2.52 -9.55
C VAL A 67 11.78 2.20 -8.35
N ARG A 68 11.88 0.95 -7.90
CA ARG A 68 11.20 0.44 -6.72
C ARG A 68 12.23 0.10 -5.65
N VAL A 69 11.99 0.55 -4.43
CA VAL A 69 12.84 0.25 -3.27
C VAL A 69 11.99 -0.38 -2.18
N GLU A 70 12.45 -1.53 -1.67
CA GLU A 70 11.75 -2.34 -0.69
C GLU A 70 12.66 -2.64 0.50
N LYS A 71 12.11 -2.61 1.71
CA LYS A 71 12.79 -3.03 2.94
C LYS A 71 11.75 -3.52 3.93
N VAL A 72 12.04 -4.64 4.61
CA VAL A 72 11.12 -5.22 5.60
C VAL A 72 10.83 -4.22 6.72
N GLY A 73 9.55 -4.00 7.02
CA GLY A 73 9.11 -3.03 8.03
C GLY A 73 9.05 -1.58 7.53
N PHE A 74 9.19 -1.36 6.23
CA PHE A 74 9.08 -0.04 5.59
C PHE A 74 8.10 -0.08 4.42
N VAL A 75 7.50 1.08 4.13
CA VAL A 75 6.64 1.26 2.96
C VAL A 75 7.49 1.20 1.69
N THR A 76 7.02 0.43 0.70
CA THR A 76 7.65 0.37 -0.62
C THR A 76 7.60 1.73 -1.30
N GLU A 77 8.76 2.26 -1.67
CA GLU A 77 8.86 3.51 -2.43
C GLU A 77 8.96 3.21 -3.93
N ILE A 78 8.14 3.88 -4.73
CA ILE A 78 8.16 3.77 -6.19
C ILE A 78 8.34 5.16 -6.78
N ARG A 79 9.41 5.36 -7.55
CA ARG A 79 9.68 6.59 -8.29
C ARG A 79 9.73 6.33 -9.79
N ASN A 80 9.08 7.20 -10.55
CA ASN A 80 9.11 7.19 -12.02
C ASN A 80 9.94 8.38 -12.50
N TYR A 81 11.06 8.11 -13.17
CA TYR A 81 11.89 9.14 -13.77
C TYR A 81 11.60 9.23 -15.26
N GLU A 82 10.81 10.22 -15.65
CA GLU A 82 10.37 10.43 -17.03
C GLU A 82 11.25 11.47 -17.74
N ASN A 83 11.96 11.06 -18.80
CA ASN A 83 12.77 11.94 -19.63
C ASN A 83 12.00 12.43 -20.87
N ASN A 84 10.92 13.18 -20.66
CA ASN A 84 10.09 13.74 -21.74
C ASN A 84 10.64 15.05 -22.35
N GLY A 85 11.81 15.53 -21.89
CA GLY A 85 12.42 16.79 -22.32
C GLY A 85 11.90 18.03 -21.57
N ILE A 86 10.84 17.90 -20.78
CA ILE A 86 10.27 18.94 -19.91
C ILE A 86 10.74 18.74 -18.48
N ASN A 87 10.62 17.51 -17.97
CA ASN A 87 11.01 17.16 -16.61
C ASN A 87 12.53 17.33 -16.41
N ILE A 88 12.93 17.88 -15.27
CA ILE A 88 14.32 17.94 -14.86
C ILE A 88 14.67 16.62 -14.19
N ILE A 89 15.70 15.94 -14.71
CA ILE A 89 16.22 14.71 -14.11
C ILE A 89 17.40 15.11 -13.22
N PRO A 90 17.34 14.86 -11.90
CA PRO A 90 18.45 15.18 -11.02
C PRO A 90 19.66 14.30 -11.33
N LYS A 91 20.88 14.80 -11.03
CA LYS A 91 22.11 13.99 -11.22
C LYS A 91 22.19 12.84 -10.21
N THR A 92 21.63 13.04 -9.03
CA THR A 92 21.65 12.11 -7.92
C THR A 92 20.30 12.13 -7.22
N ASP A 93 19.85 10.98 -6.75
CA ASP A 93 18.68 10.88 -5.88
C ASP A 93 18.91 9.85 -4.78
N PHE A 94 18.51 10.20 -3.56
CA PHE A 94 18.55 9.32 -2.40
C PHE A 94 17.12 8.99 -2.00
N ILE A 95 16.76 7.71 -2.08
CA ILE A 95 15.45 7.22 -1.71
C ILE A 95 15.53 6.78 -0.25
N GLN A 96 14.91 7.55 0.63
CA GLN A 96 14.72 7.19 2.03
C GLN A 96 13.36 6.53 2.20
N LEU A 97 13.30 5.39 2.88
CA LEU A 97 12.04 4.69 3.14
C LEU A 97 11.41 5.18 4.44
N THR A 98 10.08 5.25 4.46
CA THR A 98 9.32 5.48 5.69
C THR A 98 8.95 4.16 6.35
N LYS A 99 9.00 4.10 7.68
CA LYS A 99 8.58 2.92 8.44
C LYS A 99 7.12 2.57 8.15
N ASP A 100 6.83 1.28 8.07
CA ASP A 100 5.48 0.76 7.92
C ASP A 100 4.81 0.71 9.29
N GLU A 101 3.84 1.60 9.52
CA GLU A 101 3.14 1.67 10.78
C GLU A 101 2.29 0.42 11.06
N ALA A 102 1.71 -0.19 10.02
CA ALA A 102 0.96 -1.44 10.18
C ALA A 102 1.89 -2.56 10.64
N TYR A 103 3.11 -2.62 10.10
CA TYR A 103 4.12 -3.60 10.51
C TYR A 103 4.51 -3.44 11.98
N GLU A 104 4.82 -2.21 12.42
CA GLU A 104 5.22 -1.91 13.81
C GLU A 104 4.10 -2.20 14.82
N ASN A 105 2.85 -1.88 14.45
CA ASN A 105 1.68 -2.08 15.29
C ASN A 105 1.11 -3.50 15.22
N SER A 106 1.82 -4.44 14.60
CA SER A 106 1.38 -5.82 14.47
C SER A 106 2.49 -6.81 14.78
N PHE A 107 2.11 -8.08 14.90
CA PHE A 107 3.03 -9.19 15.10
C PHE A 107 2.58 -10.39 14.26
N VAL A 108 3.53 -11.19 13.79
CA VAL A 108 3.24 -12.47 13.12
C VAL A 108 2.80 -13.47 14.17
N THR A 109 1.73 -14.20 13.87
CA THR A 109 1.24 -15.26 14.76
C THR A 109 0.54 -16.35 13.98
N ASN A 110 0.68 -17.58 14.47
CA ASN A 110 -0.07 -18.73 13.97
C ASN A 110 -1.56 -18.70 14.40
N LEU A 111 -1.95 -17.78 15.29
CA LEU A 111 -3.34 -17.62 15.72
C LEU A 111 -4.19 -16.83 14.72
N ALA A 112 -3.55 -16.08 13.81
CA ALA A 112 -4.25 -15.27 12.82
C ALA A 112 -5.03 -16.18 11.85
N ASN A 113 -6.31 -15.89 11.69
CA ASN A 113 -7.19 -16.58 10.75
C ASN A 113 -7.35 -18.10 11.00
N GLN A 114 -7.03 -18.59 12.20
CA GLN A 114 -7.22 -19.97 12.63
C GLN A 114 -8.34 -20.12 13.65
N ASP A 115 -9.00 -21.29 13.66
CA ASP A 115 -9.94 -21.66 14.72
C ASP A 115 -9.14 -22.18 15.93
N ILE A 116 -9.33 -21.58 17.09
CA ILE A 116 -8.69 -21.93 18.35
C ILE A 116 -9.73 -22.49 19.30
N ASP A 117 -9.45 -23.67 19.85
CA ASP A 117 -10.34 -24.34 20.79
C ASP A 117 -10.28 -23.66 22.17
N ILE A 118 -11.45 -23.40 22.72
CA ILE A 118 -11.67 -22.89 24.06
C ILE A 118 -12.60 -23.86 24.75
N ARG A 119 -12.15 -24.43 25.88
CA ARG A 119 -12.91 -25.40 26.66
C ARG A 119 -13.28 -24.78 28.00
N PRO A 120 -14.50 -24.26 28.17
CA PRO A 120 -14.88 -23.60 29.39
C PRO A 120 -14.88 -24.55 30.59
N SER A 121 -14.48 -24.04 31.75
CA SER A 121 -14.57 -24.74 33.05
C SER A 121 -15.93 -24.60 33.73
N ARG A 122 -16.84 -23.85 33.10
CA ARG A 122 -18.14 -23.42 33.65
C ARG A 122 -19.29 -23.99 32.82
N ASN A 123 -20.50 -23.92 33.38
CA ASN A 123 -21.71 -24.21 32.63
C ASN A 123 -21.89 -23.22 31.45
N ALA A 124 -22.72 -23.59 30.48
CA ALA A 124 -22.90 -22.85 29.23
C ALA A 124 -23.36 -21.40 29.45
N ASP A 125 -24.24 -21.13 30.41
CA ASP A 125 -24.76 -19.79 30.66
C ASP A 125 -23.69 -18.86 31.24
N GLU A 126 -22.95 -19.32 32.24
CA GLU A 126 -21.84 -18.56 32.82
C GLU A 126 -20.71 -18.34 31.81
N ALA A 127 -20.36 -19.39 31.05
CA ALA A 127 -19.35 -19.31 30.01
C ALA A 127 -19.75 -18.28 28.94
N TRP A 128 -21.02 -18.28 28.53
CA TRP A 128 -21.53 -17.32 27.56
C TRP A 128 -21.49 -15.87 28.07
N ILE A 129 -21.89 -15.62 29.33
CA ILE A 129 -21.83 -14.28 29.93
C ILE A 129 -20.38 -13.78 30.00
N LEU A 130 -19.45 -14.64 30.44
CA LEU A 130 -18.04 -14.28 30.54
C LEU A 130 -17.41 -14.05 29.17
N LEU A 131 -17.73 -14.89 28.19
CA LEU A 131 -17.32 -14.73 26.79
C LEU A 131 -17.72 -13.34 26.28
N ASN A 132 -18.99 -12.98 26.42
CA ASN A 132 -19.49 -11.66 26.02
C ASN A 132 -18.69 -10.52 26.66
N ARG A 133 -18.45 -10.59 27.97
CA ARG A 133 -17.69 -9.56 28.70
C ARG A 133 -16.24 -9.43 28.21
N ILE A 134 -15.58 -10.54 27.88
CA ILE A 134 -14.22 -10.52 27.33
C ILE A 134 -14.24 -9.86 25.94
N VAL A 135 -15.18 -10.28 25.08
CA VAL A 135 -15.30 -9.76 23.71
C VAL A 135 -15.60 -8.27 23.70
N THR A 136 -16.58 -7.80 24.47
CA THR A 136 -16.92 -6.37 24.55
C THR A 136 -15.85 -5.51 25.23
N GLY A 137 -14.88 -6.13 25.92
CA GLY A 137 -13.72 -5.43 26.44
C GLY A 137 -12.65 -5.13 25.38
N SER A 138 -12.69 -5.84 24.25
CA SER A 138 -11.71 -5.70 23.15
C SER A 138 -12.32 -5.15 21.86
N PHE A 139 -13.62 -5.35 21.66
CA PHE A 139 -14.37 -4.90 20.48
C PHE A 139 -15.57 -4.08 20.92
N ASP A 140 -15.73 -2.90 20.34
CA ASP A 140 -16.81 -1.97 20.70
C ASP A 140 -18.20 -2.49 20.30
N VAL A 141 -18.28 -3.24 19.19
CA VAL A 141 -19.55 -3.66 18.59
C VAL A 141 -19.57 -5.16 18.29
N ILE A 142 -20.59 -5.83 18.80
CA ILE A 142 -20.99 -7.17 18.38
C ILE A 142 -22.02 -7.05 17.26
N ALA A 143 -21.70 -7.60 16.09
CA ALA A 143 -22.55 -7.50 14.90
C ALA A 143 -23.61 -8.60 14.85
N ILE A 144 -23.24 -9.82 15.23
CA ILE A 144 -24.13 -10.98 15.25
C ILE A 144 -23.95 -11.70 16.58
N MET A 145 -25.05 -12.03 17.23
CA MET A 145 -25.06 -12.82 18.44
C MET A 145 -26.29 -13.74 18.45
N ASP A 146 -26.04 -15.03 18.58
CA ASP A 146 -27.07 -16.04 18.73
C ASP A 146 -26.65 -17.03 19.82
N LYS A 147 -27.30 -16.91 20.98
CA LYS A 147 -27.05 -17.77 22.14
C LYS A 147 -27.49 -19.21 21.89
N SER A 148 -28.52 -19.44 21.05
CA SER A 148 -29.08 -20.77 20.84
C SER A 148 -28.13 -21.70 20.10
N THR A 149 -27.38 -21.16 19.13
CA THR A 149 -26.31 -21.87 18.42
C THR A 149 -24.93 -21.63 19.05
N GLY A 150 -24.82 -20.65 19.96
CA GLY A 150 -23.58 -20.16 20.54
C GLY A 150 -22.65 -19.55 19.49
N TYR A 151 -23.23 -18.85 18.52
CA TYR A 151 -22.53 -18.12 17.49
C TYR A 151 -22.43 -16.64 17.84
N MET A 152 -21.25 -16.05 17.67
CA MET A 152 -21.01 -14.63 17.83
C MET A 152 -20.01 -14.14 16.79
N ALA A 153 -20.25 -12.97 16.22
CA ALA A 153 -19.28 -12.27 15.40
C ALA A 153 -19.26 -10.77 15.75
N THR A 154 -18.07 -10.21 15.90
CA THR A 154 -17.92 -8.76 16.08
C THR A 154 -18.10 -8.03 14.74
N ALA A 155 -18.39 -6.74 14.81
CA ALA A 155 -18.18 -5.89 13.64
C ALA A 155 -16.69 -5.89 13.24
N TRP A 156 -16.41 -5.52 11.99
CA TRP A 156 -15.04 -5.22 11.59
C TRP A 156 -14.54 -3.99 12.34
N SER A 157 -13.41 -4.12 13.02
CA SER A 157 -12.64 -2.99 13.51
C SER A 157 -11.49 -2.73 12.54
N ALA A 158 -11.46 -1.55 11.92
CA ALA A 158 -10.43 -1.18 10.96
C ALA A 158 -9.55 -0.04 11.47
N LYS A 159 -8.28 -0.11 11.10
CA LYS A 159 -7.30 0.96 11.33
C LYS A 159 -6.55 1.24 10.03
N SER A 160 -6.51 2.51 9.66
CA SER A 160 -5.76 2.99 8.51
C SER A 160 -4.32 3.30 8.92
N PHE A 161 -3.39 2.90 8.07
CA PHE A 161 -1.95 3.14 8.16
C PHE A 161 -1.44 3.69 6.83
N ASN A 162 -0.19 4.15 6.81
CA ASN A 162 0.48 4.59 5.59
C ASN A 162 0.62 3.48 4.53
N SER A 163 0.78 2.23 4.96
CA SER A 163 0.94 1.04 4.10
C SER A 163 -0.39 0.40 3.67
N GLY A 164 -1.49 0.66 4.37
CA GLY A 164 -2.77 0.02 4.07
C GLY A 164 -3.86 0.23 5.10
N VAL A 165 -5.00 -0.40 4.89
CA VAL A 165 -6.09 -0.50 5.86
C VAL A 165 -6.12 -1.93 6.38
N VAL A 166 -5.91 -2.09 7.69
CA VAL A 166 -6.00 -3.39 8.36
C VAL A 166 -7.35 -3.48 9.06
N ARG A 167 -8.05 -4.60 8.90
CA ARG A 167 -9.28 -4.88 9.64
C ARG A 167 -9.21 -6.20 10.38
N THR A 168 -9.84 -6.23 11.56
CA THR A 168 -9.90 -7.41 12.42
C THR A 168 -11.32 -7.62 12.92
N ARG A 169 -11.75 -8.88 13.00
CA ARG A 169 -12.97 -9.28 13.71
C ARG A 169 -12.76 -10.59 14.45
N LEU A 170 -13.51 -10.79 15.51
CA LEU A 170 -13.57 -12.07 16.21
C LEU A 170 -14.85 -12.82 15.80
N ILE A 171 -14.71 -14.11 15.53
CA ILE A 171 -15.82 -15.04 15.34
C ILE A 171 -15.70 -16.13 16.40
N VAL A 172 -16.79 -16.42 17.10
CA VAL A 172 -16.88 -17.52 18.07
C VAL A 172 -18.07 -18.40 17.69
N LYS A 173 -17.87 -19.71 17.72
CA LYS A 173 -18.92 -20.70 17.44
C LYS A 173 -18.81 -21.87 18.41
N THR A 174 -19.94 -22.43 18.83
CA THR A 174 -19.96 -23.70 19.56
C THR A 174 -19.44 -24.82 18.65
N SER A 175 -18.47 -25.58 19.15
CA SER A 175 -17.89 -26.77 18.51
C SER A 175 -18.55 -28.03 19.04
N ASN A 176 -18.74 -28.10 20.36
CA ASN A 176 -19.41 -29.19 21.06
C ASN A 176 -20.18 -28.64 22.27
N THR A 177 -21.23 -29.33 22.70
CA THR A 177 -22.03 -28.96 23.88
C THR A 177 -21.72 -29.83 25.09
N GLU A 178 -21.24 -31.06 24.88
CA GLU A 178 -20.91 -32.03 25.93
C GLU A 178 -19.62 -32.81 25.59
N PRO A 179 -18.45 -32.46 26.15
CA PRO A 179 -18.20 -31.26 26.94
C PRO A 179 -18.36 -29.98 26.11
N LEU A 180 -18.72 -28.88 26.76
CA LEU A 180 -18.84 -27.58 26.11
C LEU A 180 -17.48 -27.15 25.53
N GLU A 181 -17.47 -26.82 24.25
CA GLU A 181 -16.30 -26.33 23.53
C GLU A 181 -16.70 -25.23 22.56
N TYR A 182 -15.96 -24.13 22.56
CA TYR A 182 -16.06 -23.07 21.56
C TYR A 182 -14.84 -23.10 20.65
N LYS A 183 -15.02 -22.67 19.40
CA LYS A 183 -13.95 -22.29 18.49
C LYS A 183 -13.96 -20.78 18.32
N ALA A 184 -12.87 -20.11 18.67
CA ALA A 184 -12.68 -18.68 18.44
C ALA A 184 -11.66 -18.44 17.33
N LYS A 185 -11.94 -17.46 16.48
CA LYS A 185 -11.10 -17.08 15.35
C LYS A 185 -10.99 -15.57 15.25
N LEU A 186 -9.76 -15.06 15.39
CA LEU A 186 -9.43 -13.69 14.99
C LEU A 186 -9.16 -13.67 13.49
N VAL A 187 -10.06 -13.07 12.74
CA VAL A 187 -9.89 -12.84 11.30
C VAL A 187 -9.14 -11.53 11.12
N SER A 188 -8.00 -11.56 10.42
CA SER A 188 -7.16 -10.39 10.14
C SER A 188 -6.94 -10.26 8.65
N GLU A 189 -7.19 -9.07 8.12
CA GLU A 189 -7.13 -8.76 6.70
C GLU A 189 -6.51 -7.39 6.45
N ILE A 190 -5.89 -7.23 5.29
CA ILE A 190 -5.27 -5.98 4.84
C ILE A 190 -5.72 -5.63 3.42
N ALA A 191 -5.88 -4.34 3.15
CA ALA A 191 -6.15 -3.77 1.84
C ALA A 191 -5.26 -2.55 1.58
N PRO A 192 -5.14 -2.10 0.31
CA PRO A 192 -4.38 -0.90 -0.02
C PRO A 192 -4.85 0.35 0.74
N PRO A 193 -3.98 1.38 0.89
CA PRO A 193 -4.35 2.63 1.54
C PRO A 193 -5.60 3.27 0.91
N GLY A 194 -6.46 3.87 1.75
CA GLY A 194 -7.70 4.53 1.30
C GLY A 194 -8.86 3.58 0.99
N THR A 195 -8.69 2.26 1.12
CA THR A 195 -9.78 1.29 0.93
C THR A 195 -10.85 1.44 2.02
N SER A 196 -12.12 1.53 1.61
CA SER A 196 -13.27 1.53 2.54
C SER A 196 -13.38 0.20 3.27
N ILE A 197 -13.73 0.22 4.57
CA ILE A 197 -13.90 -1.00 5.38
C ILE A 197 -14.92 -2.00 4.81
N ASN A 198 -15.88 -1.51 4.01
CA ASN A 198 -16.94 -2.32 3.41
C ASN A 198 -16.58 -2.87 2.01
N ALA A 199 -15.42 -2.52 1.46
CA ALA A 199 -14.97 -2.99 0.15
C ALA A 199 -14.37 -4.40 0.25
N ASP A 200 -15.18 -5.39 0.60
CA ASP A 200 -14.74 -6.75 0.96
C ASP A 200 -13.81 -7.40 -0.07
N GLU A 201 -14.07 -7.19 -1.36
CA GLU A 201 -13.26 -7.71 -2.48
C GLU A 201 -11.81 -7.20 -2.52
N SER A 202 -11.54 -6.07 -1.87
CA SER A 202 -10.20 -5.47 -1.82
C SER A 202 -9.35 -6.04 -0.68
N PHE A 203 -9.98 -6.67 0.32
CA PHE A 203 -9.29 -7.19 1.48
C PHE A 203 -8.76 -8.60 1.24
N ARG A 204 -7.54 -8.84 1.71
CA ARG A 204 -6.88 -10.15 1.64
C ARG A 204 -6.47 -10.57 3.04
N ARG A 205 -6.48 -11.88 3.29
CA ARG A 205 -6.02 -12.43 4.57
C ARG A 205 -4.60 -11.98 4.87
N TRP A 206 -4.38 -11.59 6.11
CA TRP A 206 -3.09 -11.15 6.62
C TRP A 206 -2.63 -12.08 7.73
N ASP A 207 -1.36 -12.45 7.71
CA ASP A 207 -0.70 -13.36 8.65
C ASP A 207 -0.30 -12.68 9.99
N ARG A 208 -0.67 -11.41 10.14
CA ARG A 208 -0.34 -10.59 11.30
C ARG A 208 -1.61 -10.13 12.01
N ILE A 209 -1.48 -9.93 13.32
CA ILE A 209 -2.55 -9.37 14.17
C ILE A 209 -2.06 -8.04 14.73
N LEU A 210 -2.96 -7.05 14.78
CA LEU A 210 -2.66 -5.78 15.45
C LEU A 210 -2.44 -6.03 16.95
N ARG A 211 -1.43 -5.40 17.54
CA ARG A 211 -1.06 -5.55 18.96
C ARG A 211 -2.23 -5.27 19.92
N THR A 212 -3.17 -4.39 19.52
CA THR A 212 -4.42 -4.14 20.26
C THR A 212 -5.23 -5.41 20.52
N TYR A 213 -5.12 -6.43 19.68
CA TYR A 213 -5.87 -7.69 19.79
C TYR A 213 -5.02 -8.88 20.28
N GLU A 214 -3.78 -8.63 20.70
CA GLU A 214 -2.81 -9.66 21.11
C GLU A 214 -3.37 -10.57 22.20
N ASN A 215 -4.03 -9.98 23.19
CA ASN A 215 -4.53 -10.70 24.36
C ASN A 215 -5.94 -11.28 24.21
N VAL A 216 -6.64 -11.06 23.09
CA VAL A 216 -8.04 -11.52 22.95
C VAL A 216 -8.14 -13.04 23.09
N ILE A 217 -7.33 -13.80 22.34
CA ILE A 217 -7.37 -15.26 22.40
C ILE A 217 -6.80 -15.79 23.73
N PRO A 218 -5.63 -15.32 24.23
CA PRO A 218 -5.14 -15.68 25.56
C PRO A 218 -6.13 -15.40 26.70
N ASP A 219 -6.83 -14.27 26.67
CA ASP A 219 -7.85 -13.92 27.67
C ASP A 219 -9.04 -14.87 27.60
N LEU A 220 -9.48 -15.22 26.40
CA LEU A 220 -10.54 -16.22 26.23
C LEU A 220 -10.12 -17.58 26.80
N GLN A 221 -8.92 -18.05 26.48
CA GLN A 221 -8.44 -19.34 26.97
C GLN A 221 -8.24 -19.35 28.49
N SER A 222 -7.58 -18.33 29.05
CA SER A 222 -7.25 -18.28 30.49
C SER A 222 -8.47 -18.02 31.37
N ARG A 223 -9.42 -17.18 30.93
CA ARG A 223 -10.55 -16.77 31.76
C ARG A 223 -11.76 -17.70 31.63
N LEU A 224 -11.96 -18.31 30.45
CA LEU A 224 -13.00 -19.32 30.27
C LEU A 224 -12.50 -20.71 30.64
N GLY A 225 -11.24 -21.02 30.33
CA GLY A 225 -10.65 -22.33 30.51
C GLY A 225 -10.41 -22.73 31.97
N ILE A 226 -9.87 -23.92 32.12
CA ILE A 226 -9.28 -24.42 33.38
C ILE A 226 -7.81 -24.00 33.34
N ASN A 227 -7.29 -23.39 34.41
CA ASN A 227 -5.84 -23.28 34.63
C ASN A 227 -5.23 -24.68 34.86
#